data_AF-A0A239V4C1-F1
#
_entry.id   AF-A0A239V4C1-F1
#
_cell.length_a   1.000
_cell.length_b   1.000
_cell.length_c   1.000
_cell.angle_alpha   90.00
_cell.angle_beta   90.00
_cell.angle_gamma   90.00
#
_symmetry.space_group_name_H-M   'P 1'
#
loop_
_entity.id
_entity.type
_entity.pdbx_description
1 polymer ?
#
loop_
_entity_poly.entity_id
_entity_poly.type
_entity_poly.pdbx_seq_one_letter_code
_entity_poly.pdbx_strand_id
1 'polypeptide(L)'
;MRTTYSSTARSTKHQPRRAETDARLARPTRRYSVLNDFRYLTADDVELLRAATGEAADREDPKSQFAQQLALDRRRGDLERDAPVTATYLRDASVRIERENAGRVAFRNPYAGKAYERAVNWLVKRGLVG
;
A
#
# COMPACT_ATOMS: atom_id res chain seq x y z
N MET A 1 -32.90 -20.31 -67.09
CA MET A 1 -32.33 -21.67 -67.06
C MET A 1 -31.23 -21.72 -65.99
N ARG A 2 -31.23 -22.79 -65.19
CA ARG A 2 -30.19 -23.18 -64.21
C ARG A 2 -28.89 -23.61 -64.91
N THR A 3 -27.77 -23.63 -64.16
CA THR A 3 -26.63 -24.61 -64.14
C THR A 3 -25.37 -23.86 -63.62
N THR A 4 -25.08 -23.84 -62.30
CA THR A 4 -24.20 -24.69 -61.43
C THR A 4 -22.67 -24.51 -61.50
N TYR A 5 -22.11 -24.06 -60.36
CA TYR A 5 -20.92 -24.49 -59.58
C TYR A 5 -19.61 -25.01 -60.23
N SER A 6 -18.46 -24.44 -59.78
CA SER A 6 -17.34 -25.08 -59.02
C SER A 6 -15.98 -24.42 -59.33
N SER A 7 -15.27 -23.86 -58.32
CA SER A 7 -14.12 -24.46 -57.59
C SER A 7 -12.91 -24.75 -58.50
N THR A 8 -11.66 -24.32 -58.27
CA THR A 8 -10.83 -24.29 -57.06
C THR A 8 -9.48 -23.66 -57.42
N ALA A 9 -8.86 -22.84 -56.56
CA ALA A 9 -7.40 -22.86 -56.39
C ALA A 9 -7.00 -22.11 -55.11
N ARG A 10 -6.38 -22.87 -54.21
CA ARG A 10 -5.85 -22.52 -52.91
C ARG A 10 -4.47 -21.88 -53.10
N SER A 11 -4.18 -20.74 -52.48
CA SER A 11 -2.80 -20.43 -52.10
C SER A 11 -2.74 -19.71 -50.77
N THR A 12 -2.05 -20.38 -49.87
CA THR A 12 -1.78 -20.15 -48.47
C THR A 12 -0.68 -19.13 -48.24
N LYS A 13 -0.82 -18.40 -47.12
CA LYS A 13 0.24 -17.84 -46.27
C LYS A 13 1.07 -16.68 -46.84
N HIS A 14 0.79 -15.48 -46.34
CA HIS A 14 1.73 -14.69 -45.53
C HIS A 14 1.12 -13.30 -45.31
N GLN A 15 0.19 -13.19 -44.36
CA GLN A 15 0.07 -11.92 -43.64
C GLN A 15 0.95 -12.06 -42.41
N PRO A 16 1.99 -11.23 -42.24
CA PRO A 16 2.63 -11.10 -40.95
C PRO A 16 1.53 -10.62 -40.00
N ARG A 17 1.19 -11.45 -39.01
CA ARG A 17 0.45 -11.01 -37.84
C ARG A 17 1.20 -9.80 -37.32
N ARG A 18 0.62 -8.62 -37.56
CA ARG A 18 1.01 -7.40 -36.86
C ARG A 18 1.03 -7.77 -35.40
N ALA A 19 2.16 -7.47 -34.78
CA ALA A 19 2.42 -7.66 -33.37
C ALA A 19 1.14 -7.40 -32.60
N GLU A 20 0.66 -8.43 -31.90
CA GLU A 20 -0.12 -8.25 -30.70
C GLU A 20 0.61 -7.17 -29.93
N THR A 21 0.05 -5.96 -30.00
CA THR A 21 0.44 -4.90 -29.10
C THR A 21 -0.03 -5.46 -27.80
N ASP A 22 0.93 -6.05 -27.11
CA ASP A 22 0.89 -6.45 -25.72
C ASP A 22 0.63 -5.15 -24.95
N ALA A 23 -0.62 -4.69 -25.03
CA ALA A 23 -1.28 -3.88 -24.04
C ALA A 23 -1.49 -4.79 -22.83
N ARG A 24 -0.38 -5.39 -22.38
CA ARG A 24 -0.09 -5.74 -21.01
C ARG A 24 -0.60 -4.54 -20.27
N LEU A 25 -1.78 -4.73 -19.68
CA LEU A 25 -2.45 -3.80 -18.81
C LEU A 25 -1.34 -3.13 -18.04
N ALA A 26 -1.00 -1.90 -18.44
CA ALA A 26 -0.35 -0.99 -17.55
C ALA A 26 -1.45 -0.79 -16.52
N ARG A 27 -1.52 -1.71 -15.55
CA ARG A 27 -2.19 -1.48 -14.29
C ARG A 27 -1.73 -0.08 -13.99
N PRO A 28 -2.65 0.91 -13.95
CA PRO A 28 -2.24 2.26 -13.61
C PRO A 28 -1.38 2.04 -12.38
N THR A 29 -0.09 2.37 -12.49
CA THR A 29 0.74 2.48 -11.31
C THR A 29 -0.01 3.55 -10.57
N ARG A 30 -0.88 3.12 -9.65
CA ARG A 30 -1.51 3.99 -8.68
C ARG A 30 -0.26 4.54 -8.02
N ARG A 31 0.21 5.68 -8.51
CA ARG A 31 1.03 6.60 -7.77
C ARG A 31 0.13 6.81 -6.57
N TYR A 32 0.39 6.04 -5.52
CA TYR A 32 -0.31 6.15 -4.27
C TYR A 32 -0.06 7.60 -3.91
N SER A 33 -1.07 8.45 -4.14
CA SER A 33 -0.94 9.87 -3.90
C SER A 33 -1.00 9.96 -2.39
N VAL A 34 0.17 9.76 -1.77
CA VAL A 34 0.43 9.76 -0.33
C VAL A 34 -0.28 10.96 0.33
N LEU A 35 -0.38 12.07 -0.40
CA LEU A 35 -1.10 13.29 -0.08
C LEU A 35 -2.56 13.11 0.39
N ASN A 36 -3.26 12.01 0.10
CA ASN A 36 -4.69 11.86 0.43
C ASN A 36 -5.00 10.80 1.50
N ASP A 37 -4.01 10.03 1.96
CA ASP A 37 -4.23 8.99 2.96
C ASP A 37 -4.17 9.55 4.41
N PHE A 38 -3.53 10.70 4.62
CA PHE A 38 -3.42 11.30 5.96
C PHE A 38 -4.72 11.87 6.52
N ARG A 39 -5.75 12.06 5.68
CA ARG A 39 -7.10 12.43 6.15
C ARG A 39 -7.74 11.35 7.03
N TYR A 40 -7.22 10.12 6.98
CA TYR A 40 -7.67 9.00 7.81
C TYR A 40 -6.99 8.97 9.19
N LEU A 41 -6.02 9.85 9.45
CA LEU A 41 -5.40 9.98 10.76
C LEU A 41 -6.27 10.80 11.72
N THR A 42 -6.49 10.22 12.89
CA THR A 42 -7.15 10.88 14.02
C THR A 42 -6.23 11.93 14.66
N ALA A 43 -6.77 12.73 15.59
CA ALA A 43 -5.95 13.67 16.36
C ALA A 43 -4.92 12.91 17.23
N ASP A 44 -5.32 11.80 17.83
CA ASP A 44 -4.45 10.96 18.65
C ASP A 44 -3.32 10.32 17.83
N ASP A 45 -3.60 9.92 16.58
CA ASP A 45 -2.57 9.44 15.66
C ASP A 45 -1.53 10.53 15.37
N VAL A 46 -1.98 11.78 15.17
CA VAL A 46 -1.10 12.93 14.94
C VAL A 46 -0.22 13.19 16.17
N GLU A 47 -0.78 13.11 17.38
CA GLU A 47 0.00 13.22 18.61
C GLU A 47 1.04 12.11 18.78
N LEU A 48 0.62 10.86 18.52
CA LEU A 48 1.51 9.70 18.53
C LEU A 48 2.66 9.90 17.55
N LEU A 49 2.36 10.28 16.31
CA LEU A 49 3.34 10.49 15.26
C LEU A 49 4.30 11.63 15.60
N ARG A 50 3.79 12.74 16.14
CA ARG A 50 4.62 13.85 16.62
C ARG A 50 5.57 13.40 17.71
N ALA A 51 5.12 12.59 18.67
CA ALA A 51 5.98 12.08 19.73
C ALA A 51 6.99 11.04 19.25
N ALA A 52 6.61 10.20 18.28
CA ALA A 52 7.44 9.13 17.75
C ALA A 52 8.54 9.65 16.82
N THR A 53 8.18 10.55 15.90
CA THR A 53 9.04 11.01 14.81
C THR A 53 9.67 12.37 15.08
N GLY A 54 9.06 13.19 15.95
CA GLY A 54 9.41 14.59 16.12
C GLY A 54 8.94 15.49 14.97
N GLU A 55 8.28 14.92 13.95
CA GLU A 55 7.70 15.69 12.85
C GLU A 55 6.44 16.40 13.36
N ALA A 56 6.28 17.67 13.01
CA ALA A 56 4.97 18.28 13.00
C ALA A 56 4.19 17.53 11.91
N ALA A 57 3.43 16.50 12.30
CA ALA A 57 2.52 15.80 11.42
C ALA A 57 1.34 16.74 11.09
N ASP A 58 1.63 17.88 10.47
CA ASP A 58 0.65 18.63 9.73
C ASP A 58 0.15 17.68 8.64
N ARG A 59 -1.17 17.51 8.56
CA ARG A 59 -1.86 16.50 7.75
C ARG A 59 -1.53 16.53 6.25
N GLU A 60 -0.71 17.48 5.81
CA GLU A 60 -0.39 17.72 4.41
C GLU A 60 0.89 17.01 3.92
N ASP A 61 1.87 16.69 4.78
CA ASP A 61 3.11 16.00 4.33
C ASP A 61 3.95 15.35 5.46
N PRO A 62 3.46 14.32 6.17
CA PRO A 62 4.33 13.53 7.04
C PRO A 62 5.30 12.69 6.19
N LYS A 63 6.59 12.98 6.37
CA LYS A 63 7.69 12.40 5.57
C LYS A 63 8.02 10.97 6.00
N SER A 64 7.67 10.61 7.23
CA SER A 64 7.95 9.30 7.78
C SER A 64 7.12 8.18 7.13
N GLN A 65 7.81 7.11 6.73
CA GLN A 65 7.18 5.85 6.27
C GLN A 65 6.22 5.27 7.33
N PHE A 66 6.48 5.52 8.62
CA PHE A 66 5.61 5.14 9.71
C PHE A 66 4.23 5.79 9.58
N ALA A 67 4.19 7.11 9.35
CA ALA A 67 2.94 7.86 9.24
C ALA A 67 2.12 7.42 8.03
N GLN A 68 2.79 7.15 6.91
CA GLN A 68 2.18 6.64 5.69
C GLN A 68 1.56 5.25 5.91
N GLN A 69 2.25 4.36 6.63
CA GLN A 69 1.70 3.05 6.94
C GLN A 69 0.50 3.14 7.89
N LEU A 70 0.56 3.96 8.94
CA LEU A 70 -0.55 4.12 9.87
C LEU A 70 -1.81 4.67 9.18
N ALA A 71 -1.63 5.65 8.29
CA ALA A 71 -2.71 6.17 7.47
C ALA A 71 -3.30 5.09 6.54
N LEU A 72 -2.44 4.24 5.96
CA LEU A 72 -2.86 3.14 5.11
C LEU A 72 -3.66 2.09 5.88
N ASP A 73 -3.23 1.75 7.10
CA ASP A 73 -3.90 0.77 7.94
C ASP A 73 -5.32 1.24 8.34
N ARG A 74 -5.46 2.52 8.71
CA ARG A 74 -6.77 3.18 8.94
C ARG A 74 -7.65 3.13 7.70
N ARG A 75 -7.08 3.46 6.54
CA ARG A 75 -7.81 3.48 5.26
C ARG A 75 -8.29 2.09 4.84
N ARG A 76 -7.50 1.05 5.12
CA ARG A 76 -7.83 -0.34 4.81
C ARG A 76 -8.82 -0.97 5.80
N GLY A 77 -9.00 -0.35 6.97
CA GLY A 77 -9.77 -0.92 8.07
C GLY A 77 -8.99 -1.97 8.86
N ASP A 78 -7.67 -2.09 8.66
CA ASP A 78 -6.79 -2.90 9.51
C ASP A 78 -6.73 -2.32 10.94
N LEU A 79 -7.00 -1.01 11.05
CA LEU A 79 -7.33 -0.31 12.27
C LEU A 79 -8.64 0.44 12.04
N GLU A 80 -9.67 0.18 12.85
CA GLU A 80 -10.96 0.87 12.73
C GLU A 80 -10.77 2.39 12.81
N ARG A 81 -11.59 3.19 12.12
CA ARG A 81 -11.37 4.62 11.95
C ARG A 81 -11.09 5.39 13.25
N ASP A 82 -11.80 5.07 14.32
CA ASP A 82 -11.76 5.80 15.59
C ASP A 82 -11.18 4.96 16.76
N ALA A 83 -10.70 3.74 16.49
CA ALA A 83 -10.07 2.91 17.51
C ALA A 83 -8.73 3.53 17.96
N PRO A 84 -8.38 3.50 19.25
CA PRO A 84 -7.06 3.96 19.68
C PRO A 84 -5.97 3.05 19.11
N VAL A 85 -4.85 3.63 18.66
CA VAL A 85 -3.64 2.86 18.38
C VAL A 85 -3.12 2.30 19.71
N THR A 86 -2.79 1.02 19.75
CA THR A 86 -2.21 0.38 20.93
C THR A 86 -0.80 -0.14 20.67
N ALA A 87 -0.02 -0.31 21.73
CA ALA A 87 1.33 -0.88 21.63
C ALA A 87 1.31 -2.30 21.03
N THR A 88 0.29 -3.09 21.37
CA THR A 88 0.09 -4.45 20.86
C THR A 88 -0.24 -4.44 19.38
N TYR A 89 -1.16 -3.56 18.95
CA TYR A 89 -1.47 -3.37 17.53
C TYR A 89 -0.20 -3.08 16.71
N LEU A 90 0.64 -2.13 17.14
CA LEU A 90 1.86 -1.78 16.41
C LEU A 90 2.86 -2.95 16.34
N ARG A 91 3.00 -3.72 17.42
CA ARG A 91 3.86 -4.91 17.46
C ARG A 91 3.36 -5.97 16.49
N ASP A 92 2.07 -6.28 16.53
CA ASP A 92 1.46 -7.29 15.68
C ASP A 92 1.51 -6.87 14.20
N ALA A 93 1.24 -5.60 13.92
CA ALA A 93 1.35 -5.05 12.57
C ALA A 93 2.79 -5.12 12.05
N SER A 94 3.79 -4.80 12.89
CA SER A 94 5.21 -4.92 12.53
C SER A 94 5.57 -6.37 12.18
N VAL A 95 5.19 -7.34 13.02
CA VAL A 95 5.44 -8.77 12.77
C VAL A 95 4.73 -9.26 11.51
N ARG A 96 3.48 -8.86 11.30
CA ARG A 96 2.71 -9.22 10.10
C ARG A 96 3.40 -8.69 8.84
N ILE A 97 3.81 -7.43 8.83
CA ILE A 97 4.49 -6.80 7.70
C ILE A 97 5.82 -7.49 7.39
N GLU A 98 6.64 -7.81 8.40
CA GLU A 98 7.87 -8.59 8.20
C GLU A 98 7.57 -9.94 7.54
N ARG A 99 6.59 -10.68 8.07
CA ARG A 99 6.21 -12.00 7.57
C ARG A 99 5.73 -11.95 6.11
N GLU A 100 4.89 -10.97 5.77
CA GLU A 100 4.35 -10.79 4.42
C GLU A 100 5.42 -10.37 3.41
N ASN A 101 6.50 -9.75 3.87
CA ASN A 101 7.59 -9.28 3.02
C ASN A 101 8.88 -10.11 3.20
N ALA A 102 8.80 -11.25 3.88
CA ALA A 102 9.93 -12.14 4.09
C ALA A 102 10.57 -12.53 2.76
N GLY A 103 11.89 -12.33 2.66
CA GLY A 103 12.66 -12.61 1.44
C GLY A 103 12.59 -11.52 0.36
N ARG A 104 11.87 -10.40 0.57
CA ARG A 104 11.94 -9.25 -0.34
C ARG A 104 13.24 -8.48 -0.16
N VAL A 105 14.05 -8.43 -1.22
CA VAL A 105 15.29 -7.66 -1.23
C VAL A 105 14.99 -6.18 -1.02
N ALA A 106 15.76 -5.53 -0.15
CA ALA A 106 15.68 -4.11 0.18
C ALA A 106 14.34 -3.62 0.75
N PHE A 107 13.47 -4.52 1.22
CA PHE A 107 12.29 -4.14 1.99
C PHE A 107 12.69 -3.52 3.33
N ARG A 108 12.00 -2.44 3.72
CA ARG A 108 12.13 -1.81 5.04
C ARG A 108 10.77 -1.74 5.67
N ASN A 109 10.66 -2.31 6.87
CA ASN A 109 9.43 -2.27 7.62
C ASN A 109 9.17 -0.85 8.17
N PRO A 110 8.03 -0.23 7.85
CA PRO A 110 7.68 1.10 8.34
C PRO A 110 7.45 1.13 9.87
N TYR A 111 7.12 -0.01 10.48
CA TYR A 111 7.00 -0.19 11.94
C TYR A 111 8.25 -0.82 12.54
N ALA A 112 9.41 -0.27 12.18
CA ALA A 112 10.70 -0.66 12.75
C ALA A 112 11.56 0.56 13.08
N GLY A 113 12.63 0.33 13.83
CA GLY A 113 13.62 1.35 14.21
C GLY A 113 13.12 2.34 15.26
N LYS A 114 13.85 3.47 15.39
CA LYS A 114 13.70 4.41 16.52
C LYS A 114 12.33 5.06 16.62
N ALA A 115 11.70 5.39 15.49
CA ALA A 115 10.36 5.99 15.51
C ALA A 115 9.33 5.01 16.08
N TYR A 116 9.41 3.74 15.68
CA TYR A 116 8.57 2.68 16.23
C TYR A 116 8.81 2.44 17.72
N GLU A 117 10.07 2.36 18.16
CA GLU A 117 10.40 2.20 19.58
C GLU A 117 9.84 3.35 20.43
N ARG A 118 9.94 4.60 19.94
CA ARG A 118 9.37 5.77 20.60
C ARG A 118 7.84 5.72 20.63
N ALA A 119 7.20 5.32 19.53
CA ALA A 119 5.75 5.15 19.45
C ALA A 119 5.24 4.13 20.48
N VAL A 120 5.86 2.95 20.52
CA VAL A 120 5.51 1.89 21.49
C VAL A 120 5.71 2.37 22.91
N ASN A 121 6.84 3.02 23.22
CA ASN A 121 7.10 3.55 24.56
C ASN A 121 6.11 4.65 24.96
N TRP A 122 5.73 5.52 24.02
CA TRP A 122 4.73 6.56 24.26
C TRP A 122 3.35 5.96 24.60
N LEU A 123 2.94 4.91 23.88
CA LEU A 123 1.69 4.19 24.10
C LEU A 123 1.68 3.49 25.46
N VAL A 124 2.77 2.78 25.80
CA VAL A 124 2.93 2.11 27.10
C VAL A 124 2.84 3.11 28.25
N LYS A 125 3.51 4.27 28.15
CA LYS A 125 3.45 5.32 29.19
C LYS A 125 2.04 5.90 29.40
N ARG A 126 1.19 5.85 28.38
CA ARG A 126 -0.22 6.29 28.44
C ARG A 126 -1.18 5.16 28.81
N GLY A 127 -0.68 3.95 29.09
CA GLY A 127 -1.53 2.79 29.39
C GLY A 127 -2.25 2.21 28.17
N LEU A 128 -1.88 2.60 26.95
CA LEU A 128 -2.44 2.10 25.69
C LEU A 128 -1.78 0.77 25.27
N VAL A 129 -1.91 -0.22 26.16
CA VAL A 129 -1.41 -1.60 25.97
C VAL A 129 -2.63 -2.49 25.78
N GLY A 130 -3.06 -2.65 24.52
CA GLY A 130 -4.24 -3.44 24.15
C GLY A 130 -3.99 -4.95 24.16
#